data_AF-I3T4Q3-F1
#
_entry.id   AF-I3T4Q3-F1
#
_cell.length_a   1.000
_cell.length_b   1.000
_cell.length_c   1.000
_cell.angle_alpha   90.00
_cell.angle_beta   90.00
_cell.angle_gamma   90.00
#
_symmetry.space_group_name_H-M   'P 1'
#
loop_
_entity.id
_entity.type
_entity.pdbx_description
1 polymer ?
#
loop_
_entity_poly.entity_id
_entity_poly.type
_entity_poly.pdbx_seq_one_letter_code
_entity_poly.pdbx_strand_id
1 'polypeptide(L)'
;MDEWVLNPTAHTALDEILPCVDNATAQQTLLQSRDVTHELVNLVDKIINTVTNRNLPPAAGSLYYNQSGPLMPVLCNPYNPNLTTRSCAPGEVPVDNAREVWKNYTCQVSPAGICATPGRMTPTIYGQFEAAVNISYGLYHYVPFLVDLQDCTFVRETFTDISNQYCPGLRRDSKLIYVGLVMVSVGVMLSLILWVIYARERRHRVYTKQFTG
;
A
#
# COMPACT_ATOMS: atom_id res chain seq x y z
N MET A 1 -7.97 -9.05 18.82
CA MET A 1 -6.80 -8.17 18.62
C MET A 1 -5.67 -8.61 19.52
N ASP A 2 -5.84 -8.63 20.85
CA ASP A 2 -4.77 -9.05 21.79
C ASP A 2 -4.20 -10.44 21.54
N GLU A 3 -5.07 -11.41 21.23
CA GLU A 3 -4.67 -12.79 20.90
C GLU A 3 -3.76 -12.83 19.66
N TRP A 4 -4.05 -12.01 18.65
CA TRP A 4 -3.23 -11.91 17.45
C TRP A 4 -1.90 -11.18 17.72
N VAL A 5 -1.90 -10.13 18.57
CA VAL A 5 -0.67 -9.44 18.98
C VAL A 5 0.30 -10.40 19.68
N LEU A 6 -0.22 -11.31 20.50
CA LEU A 6 0.57 -12.31 21.23
C LEU A 6 1.02 -13.47 20.35
N ASN A 7 0.21 -13.84 19.34
CA ASN A 7 0.51 -14.97 18.46
C ASN A 7 0.11 -14.66 17.00
N PRO A 8 0.89 -13.82 16.29
CA PRO A 8 0.52 -13.33 14.96
C PRO A 8 0.53 -14.41 13.87
N THR A 9 1.20 -15.55 14.12
CA THR A 9 1.24 -16.71 13.22
C THR A 9 0.18 -17.77 13.53
N ALA A 10 -0.68 -17.53 14.53
CA ALA A 10 -1.83 -18.39 14.76
C ALA A 10 -2.90 -18.12 13.70
N HIS A 11 -3.51 -19.19 13.20
CA HIS A 11 -4.67 -19.09 12.32
C HIS A 11 -5.83 -18.41 13.04
N THR A 12 -5.97 -17.12 12.78
CA THR A 12 -7.04 -16.26 13.27
C THR A 12 -7.67 -15.57 12.07
N ALA A 13 -8.87 -15.01 12.24
CA ALA A 13 -9.49 -14.21 11.19
C ALA A 13 -8.64 -12.99 10.74
N LEU A 14 -7.63 -12.60 11.52
CA LEU A 14 -6.70 -11.52 11.18
C LEU A 14 -5.49 -12.00 10.35
N ASP A 15 -5.06 -13.26 10.52
CA ASP A 15 -3.97 -13.89 9.75
C ASP A 15 -4.32 -13.99 8.25
N GLU A 16 -5.59 -14.23 7.93
CA GLU A 16 -6.06 -14.28 6.53
C GLU A 16 -6.04 -12.93 5.80
N ILE A 17 -5.94 -11.81 6.52
CA ILE A 17 -6.00 -10.45 5.97
C ILE A 17 -4.62 -9.76 6.01
N LEU A 18 -3.76 -10.16 6.94
CA LEU A 18 -2.47 -9.52 7.20
C LEU A 18 -1.33 -10.45 6.79
N PRO A 19 -0.61 -10.17 5.69
CA PRO A 19 0.44 -11.04 5.15
C PRO A 19 1.73 -10.92 5.97
N CYS A 20 1.69 -11.35 7.23
CA CYS A 20 2.85 -11.35 8.11
C CYS A 20 3.85 -12.39 7.67
N VAL A 21 5.09 -11.97 7.46
CA VAL A 21 6.23 -12.87 7.29
C VAL A 21 7.25 -12.59 8.38
N ASP A 22 8.20 -13.49 8.56
CA ASP A 22 9.30 -13.26 9.47
C ASP A 22 10.22 -12.14 8.97
N ASN A 23 10.84 -11.42 9.90
CA ASN A 23 11.75 -10.30 9.62
C ASN A 23 12.86 -10.69 8.63
N ALA A 24 13.40 -11.92 8.69
CA ALA A 24 14.46 -12.33 7.76
C ALA A 24 13.93 -12.40 6.32
N THR A 25 12.73 -12.93 6.10
CA THR A 25 12.04 -12.91 4.80
C THR A 25 11.70 -11.48 4.35
N ALA A 26 11.28 -10.61 5.26
CA ALA A 26 10.99 -9.21 4.96
C ALA A 26 12.28 -8.45 4.50
N GLN A 27 13.39 -8.63 5.22
CA GLN A 27 14.69 -8.05 4.84
C GLN A 27 15.22 -8.63 3.54
N GLN A 28 15.05 -9.93 3.31
CA GLN A 28 15.39 -10.56 2.03
C GLN A 28 14.59 -9.93 0.89
N THR A 29 13.29 -9.68 1.06
CA THR A 29 12.44 -9.00 0.07
C THR A 29 12.95 -7.60 -0.24
N LEU A 30 13.35 -6.84 0.80
CA LEU A 30 13.95 -5.51 0.63
C LEU A 30 15.28 -5.56 -0.13
N LEU A 31 16.14 -6.53 0.16
CA LEU A 31 17.41 -6.69 -0.56
C LEU A 31 17.17 -7.05 -2.03
N GLN A 32 16.24 -7.97 -2.30
CA GLN A 32 15.85 -8.34 -3.66
C GLN A 32 15.25 -7.17 -4.43
N SER A 33 14.43 -6.34 -3.80
CA SER A 33 13.87 -5.16 -4.48
C SER A 33 14.95 -4.12 -4.80
N ARG A 34 15.94 -3.95 -3.91
CA ARG A 34 17.11 -3.08 -4.17
C ARG A 34 17.93 -3.61 -5.34
N ASP A 35 18.18 -4.90 -5.39
CA ASP A 35 18.92 -5.56 -6.46
C ASP A 35 18.21 -5.42 -7.81
N VAL A 36 16.91 -5.71 -7.87
CA VAL A 36 16.09 -5.51 -9.09
C VAL A 36 16.11 -4.04 -9.54
N THR A 37 16.00 -3.09 -8.61
CA THR A 37 16.09 -1.66 -8.94
C THR A 37 17.46 -1.30 -9.50
N HIS A 38 18.53 -1.83 -8.89
CA HIS A 38 19.91 -1.60 -9.30
C HIS A 38 20.16 -2.14 -10.72
N GLU A 39 19.78 -3.38 -11.00
CA GLU A 39 19.95 -4.02 -12.29
C GLU A 39 19.09 -3.37 -13.38
N LEU A 40 17.85 -2.98 -13.06
CA LEU A 40 16.98 -2.30 -14.01
C LEU A 40 17.56 -0.95 -14.45
N VAL A 41 18.09 -0.16 -13.51
CA VAL A 41 18.76 1.12 -13.83
C VAL A 41 20.02 0.87 -14.67
N ASN A 42 20.86 -0.10 -14.29
CA ASN A 42 22.06 -0.45 -15.06
C ASN A 42 21.72 -0.87 -16.50
N LEU A 43 20.63 -1.61 -16.70
CA LEU A 43 20.16 -2.01 -18.02
C LEU A 43 19.75 -0.79 -18.85
N VAL A 44 19.00 0.13 -18.27
CA VAL A 44 18.59 1.38 -18.96
C VAL A 44 19.81 2.21 -19.33
N ASP A 45 20.76 2.40 -18.41
CA ASP A 45 21.99 3.15 -18.67
C ASP A 45 22.89 2.51 -19.72
N LYS A 46 22.92 1.18 -19.75
CA LYS A 46 23.62 0.43 -20.80
C LYS A 46 22.99 0.72 -22.16
N ILE A 47 21.66 0.74 -22.27
CA ILE A 47 20.96 1.08 -23.53
C ILE A 47 21.21 2.55 -23.87
N ILE A 48 21.19 3.45 -22.90
CA ILE A 48 21.48 4.87 -23.10
C ILE A 48 22.84 5.03 -23.79
N ASN A 49 23.89 4.45 -23.19
CA ASN A 49 25.26 4.61 -23.66
C ASN A 49 25.56 3.86 -24.97
N THR A 50 24.94 2.71 -25.20
CA THR A 50 25.26 1.86 -26.35
C THR A 50 24.38 2.09 -27.57
N VAL A 51 23.15 2.59 -27.38
CA VAL A 51 22.15 2.79 -28.44
C VAL A 51 21.80 4.27 -28.60
N THR A 52 21.29 4.92 -27.56
CA THR A 52 20.74 6.29 -27.71
C THR A 52 21.80 7.37 -27.87
N ASN A 53 22.93 7.23 -27.17
CA ASN A 53 24.06 8.17 -27.23
C ASN A 53 25.09 7.79 -28.29
N ARG A 54 24.93 6.63 -28.94
CA ARG A 54 25.85 6.15 -29.97
C ARG A 54 25.27 6.44 -31.36
N ASN A 55 26.05 7.13 -32.20
CA ASN A 55 25.72 7.34 -33.59
C ASN A 55 25.87 6.03 -34.38
N LEU A 56 24.84 5.18 -34.37
CA LEU A 56 24.85 3.91 -35.06
C LEU A 56 24.79 4.11 -36.59
N PRO A 57 25.46 3.25 -37.40
CA PRO A 57 25.39 3.32 -38.85
C PRO A 57 24.07 2.74 -39.38
N PRO A 58 23.68 3.05 -40.63
CA PRO A 58 22.48 2.47 -41.27
C PRO A 58 22.44 0.94 -41.28
N ALA A 59 23.61 0.28 -41.26
CA ALA A 59 23.72 -1.18 -41.19
C ALA A 59 23.22 -1.79 -39.87
N ALA A 60 22.95 -0.97 -38.83
CA ALA A 60 22.40 -1.43 -37.55
C ALA A 60 20.89 -1.78 -37.60
N GLY A 61 20.24 -1.67 -38.77
CA GLY A 61 18.86 -2.11 -38.97
C GLY A 61 17.88 -1.35 -38.09
N SER A 62 17.09 -2.07 -37.28
CA SER A 62 16.05 -1.49 -36.42
C SER A 62 16.57 -0.57 -35.30
N LEU A 63 17.87 -0.64 -34.98
CA LEU A 63 18.51 0.25 -34.00
C LEU A 63 18.98 1.58 -34.62
N TYR A 64 18.97 1.70 -35.94
CA TYR A 64 19.37 2.92 -36.63
C TYR A 64 18.21 3.92 -36.73
N TYR A 65 18.45 5.15 -36.29
CA TYR A 65 17.60 6.30 -36.54
C TYR A 65 18.47 7.56 -36.59
N ASN A 66 18.00 8.62 -37.27
CA ASN A 66 18.78 9.83 -37.49
C ASN A 66 18.88 10.66 -36.19
N GLN A 67 19.91 10.37 -35.39
CA GLN A 67 20.17 11.03 -34.12
C GLN A 67 20.88 12.37 -34.33
N SER A 68 20.24 13.47 -33.94
CA SER A 68 20.84 14.82 -34.07
C SER A 68 20.73 15.65 -32.79
N GLY A 69 20.20 15.09 -31.70
CA GLY A 69 20.03 15.77 -30.41
C GLY A 69 21.29 15.78 -29.51
N PRO A 70 21.26 16.50 -28.37
CA PRO A 70 22.31 16.43 -27.34
C PRO A 70 22.36 15.04 -26.70
N LEU A 71 23.48 14.68 -26.07
CA LEU A 71 23.62 13.40 -25.36
C LEU A 71 22.64 13.35 -24.19
N MET A 72 21.96 12.22 -24.07
CA MET A 72 21.00 11.94 -23.02
C MET A 72 21.74 11.60 -21.72
N PRO A 73 21.34 12.21 -20.59
CA PRO A 73 21.93 11.87 -19.30
C PRO A 73 21.45 10.49 -18.84
N VAL A 74 22.31 9.77 -18.13
CA VAL A 74 22.02 8.47 -17.53
C VAL A 74 21.08 8.62 -16.32
N LEU A 75 20.39 7.53 -16.00
CA LEU A 75 19.54 7.44 -14.82
C LEU A 75 20.41 7.29 -13.57
N CYS A 76 20.07 8.01 -12.52
CA CYS A 76 20.71 7.81 -11.23
C CYS A 76 20.28 6.48 -10.65
N ASN A 77 21.25 5.60 -10.39
CA ASN A 77 21.02 4.40 -9.62
C ASN A 77 20.96 4.77 -8.13
N PRO A 78 19.86 4.53 -7.41
CA PRO A 78 19.79 4.86 -5.98
C PRO A 78 20.67 3.96 -5.12
N TYR A 79 21.20 2.86 -5.67
CA TYR A 79 21.98 1.86 -4.96
C TYR A 79 23.38 1.66 -5.56
N ASN A 80 24.35 1.43 -4.69
CA ASN A 80 25.66 0.91 -5.06
C ASN A 80 25.59 -0.60 -5.40
N PRO A 81 26.62 -1.20 -6.02
CA PRO A 81 26.67 -2.64 -6.28
C PRO A 81 26.59 -3.53 -5.03
N ASN A 82 26.89 -2.98 -3.85
CA ASN A 82 26.70 -3.65 -2.56
C ASN A 82 25.32 -3.37 -1.94
N LEU A 83 24.37 -2.83 -2.72
CA LEU A 83 22.99 -2.50 -2.35
C LEU A 83 22.84 -1.46 -1.23
N THR A 84 23.91 -0.72 -0.91
CA THR A 84 23.84 0.45 -0.04
C THR A 84 23.27 1.65 -0.80
N THR A 85 22.57 2.53 -0.10
CA THR A 85 22.04 3.76 -0.70
C THR A 85 23.19 4.69 -1.12
N ARG A 86 23.01 5.36 -2.25
CA ARG A 86 23.96 6.37 -2.74
C ARG A 86 23.24 7.63 -3.19
N SER A 87 23.96 8.74 -3.16
CA SER A 87 23.53 9.97 -3.83
C SER A 87 23.88 9.92 -5.32
N CYS A 88 23.10 10.65 -6.12
CA CYS A 88 23.34 10.79 -7.54
C CYS A 88 24.61 11.61 -7.81
N ALA A 89 25.42 11.16 -8.76
CA ALA A 89 26.59 11.89 -9.22
C ALA A 89 26.18 13.06 -10.14
N PRO A 90 27.02 14.10 -10.28
CA PRO A 90 26.75 15.17 -11.23
C PRO A 90 26.56 14.65 -12.65
N GLY A 91 25.44 15.03 -13.27
CA GLY A 91 25.07 14.59 -14.64
C GLY A 91 24.17 13.35 -14.69
N GLU A 92 23.93 12.67 -13.57
CA GLU A 92 22.88 11.65 -13.46
C GLU A 92 21.52 12.31 -13.19
N VAL A 93 20.43 11.70 -13.67
CA VAL A 93 19.07 12.18 -13.42
C VAL A 93 18.40 11.33 -12.35
N PRO A 94 17.89 11.92 -11.25
CA PRO A 94 17.11 11.20 -10.26
C PRO A 94 15.86 10.54 -10.88
N VAL A 95 15.49 9.37 -10.35
CA VAL A 95 14.32 8.61 -10.81
C VAL A 95 13.03 9.45 -10.77
N ASP A 96 12.91 10.36 -9.80
CA ASP A 96 11.76 11.26 -9.65
C ASP A 96 11.51 12.16 -10.87
N ASN A 97 12.60 12.67 -11.48
CA ASN A 97 12.55 13.67 -12.54
C ASN A 97 12.89 13.10 -13.92
N ALA A 98 13.32 11.84 -13.99
CA ALA A 98 13.85 11.22 -15.21
C ALA A 98 12.89 11.30 -16.40
N ARG A 99 11.59 11.06 -16.19
CA ARG A 99 10.58 11.11 -17.26
C ARG A 99 10.52 12.48 -17.94
N GLU A 100 10.47 13.54 -17.15
CA GLU A 100 10.36 14.91 -17.67
C GLU A 100 11.64 15.35 -18.38
N VAL A 101 12.81 15.03 -17.80
CA VAL A 101 14.10 15.35 -18.41
C VAL A 101 14.26 14.62 -19.75
N TRP A 102 13.97 13.32 -19.77
CA TRP A 102 14.14 12.48 -20.95
C TRP A 102 13.15 12.81 -22.07
N LYS A 103 11.94 13.27 -21.75
CA LYS A 103 10.96 13.72 -22.76
C LYS A 103 11.53 14.77 -23.72
N ASN A 104 12.46 15.61 -23.26
CA ASN A 104 13.12 16.64 -24.09
C ASN A 104 14.12 16.07 -25.11
N TYR A 105 14.46 14.78 -25.02
CA TYR A 105 15.37 14.09 -25.93
C TYR A 105 14.62 13.25 -26.98
N THR A 106 13.28 13.21 -26.90
CA THR A 106 12.43 12.47 -27.84
C THR A 106 12.24 13.26 -29.14
N CYS A 107 12.53 12.62 -30.27
CA CYS A 107 12.29 13.19 -31.60
C CYS A 107 10.84 12.96 -32.06
N GLN A 108 10.36 13.78 -32.99
CA GLN A 108 9.19 13.43 -33.79
C GLN A 108 9.60 12.45 -34.89
N VAL A 109 8.80 11.41 -35.11
CA VAL A 109 9.09 10.37 -36.09
C VAL A 109 8.32 10.59 -37.40
N SER A 110 8.98 10.30 -38.52
CA SER A 110 8.37 10.21 -39.85
C SER A 110 7.54 8.93 -39.99
N PRO A 111 6.70 8.78 -41.04
CA PRO A 111 5.96 7.54 -41.31
C PRO A 111 6.86 6.29 -41.45
N ALA A 112 8.15 6.48 -41.79
CA ALA A 112 9.14 5.41 -41.87
C ALA A 112 9.76 5.03 -40.51
N GLY A 113 9.32 5.64 -39.40
CA GLY A 113 9.83 5.38 -38.05
C GLY A 113 11.18 6.07 -37.72
N ILE A 114 11.66 6.95 -38.61
CA ILE A 114 12.93 7.66 -38.45
C ILE A 114 12.67 9.04 -37.84
N CYS A 115 13.53 9.48 -36.91
CA CYS A 115 13.51 10.83 -36.36
C CYS A 115 13.56 11.90 -37.47
N ALA A 116 12.53 12.75 -37.53
CA ALA A 116 12.42 13.89 -38.43
C ALA A 116 12.92 15.19 -37.79
N THR A 117 12.87 15.30 -36.46
CA THR A 117 13.40 16.43 -35.69
C THR A 117 14.65 16.03 -34.91
N PRO A 118 15.47 17.00 -34.46
CA PRO A 118 16.56 16.72 -33.54
C PRO A 118 16.07 16.00 -32.29
N GLY A 119 16.75 14.90 -31.95
CA GLY A 119 16.48 14.07 -30.78
C GLY A 119 17.38 12.84 -30.77
N ARG A 120 17.33 12.09 -29.66
CA ARG A 120 18.14 10.89 -29.41
C ARG A 120 17.32 9.65 -29.15
N MET A 121 15.99 9.73 -29.10
CA MET A 121 15.14 8.55 -29.04
C MET A 121 13.81 8.78 -29.77
N THR A 122 13.20 7.69 -30.21
CA THR A 122 11.84 7.70 -30.76
C THR A 122 10.82 7.63 -29.61
N PRO A 123 9.55 8.01 -29.85
CA PRO A 123 8.48 7.88 -28.86
C PRO A 123 8.29 6.44 -28.35
N THR A 124 8.56 5.43 -29.19
CA THR A 124 8.48 4.02 -28.80
C THR A 124 9.55 3.65 -27.77
N ILE A 125 10.79 4.10 -27.96
CA ILE A 125 11.89 3.88 -27.00
C ILE A 125 11.60 4.65 -25.71
N TYR A 126 11.12 5.89 -25.83
CA TYR A 126 10.71 6.70 -24.68
C TYR A 126 9.68 5.97 -23.81
N GLY A 127 8.66 5.35 -24.41
CA GLY A 127 7.64 4.60 -23.65
C GLY A 127 8.22 3.41 -22.87
N GLN A 128 9.22 2.72 -23.42
CA GLN A 128 9.92 1.64 -22.70
C GLN A 128 10.74 2.17 -21.53
N PHE A 129 11.41 3.30 -21.71
CA PHE A 129 12.21 3.94 -20.67
C PHE A 129 11.33 4.51 -19.56
N GLU A 130 10.19 5.10 -19.91
CA GLU A 130 9.18 5.56 -18.96
C GLU A 130 8.65 4.41 -18.11
N ALA A 131 8.36 3.26 -18.71
CA ALA A 131 7.94 2.07 -17.97
C ALA A 131 9.02 1.60 -16.99
N ALA A 132 10.29 1.55 -17.43
CA ALA A 132 11.41 1.18 -16.56
C ALA A 132 11.57 2.16 -15.40
N VAL A 133 11.51 3.47 -15.66
CA VAL A 133 11.59 4.51 -14.62
C VAL A 133 10.42 4.39 -13.64
N ASN A 134 9.19 4.15 -14.10
CA ASN A 134 8.03 3.97 -13.21
C ASN A 134 8.20 2.75 -12.29
N ILE A 135 8.75 1.65 -12.81
CA ILE A 135 9.04 0.45 -12.01
C ILE A 135 10.13 0.77 -10.98
N SER A 136 11.24 1.35 -11.40
CA SER A 136 12.31 1.78 -10.48
C SER A 136 11.81 2.76 -9.42
N TYR A 137 10.94 3.71 -9.79
CA TYR A 137 10.31 4.67 -8.89
C TYR A 137 9.46 3.96 -7.84
N GLY A 138 8.58 3.05 -8.28
CA GLY A 138 7.72 2.30 -7.37
C GLY A 138 8.51 1.40 -6.43
N LEU A 139 9.54 0.71 -6.93
CA LEU A 139 10.42 -0.13 -6.13
C LEU A 139 11.22 0.69 -5.10
N TYR A 140 11.70 1.88 -5.49
CA TYR A 140 12.48 2.75 -4.62
C TYR A 140 11.62 3.40 -3.52
N HIS A 141 10.42 3.88 -3.85
CA HIS A 141 9.60 4.68 -2.93
C HIS A 141 8.62 3.84 -2.10
N TYR A 142 8.03 2.79 -2.67
CA TYR A 142 6.95 2.05 -2.00
C TYR A 142 7.43 0.79 -1.30
N VAL A 143 8.49 0.13 -1.76
CA VAL A 143 8.90 -1.16 -1.17
C VAL A 143 9.34 -1.04 0.30
N PRO A 144 10.08 -0.03 0.77
CA PRO A 144 10.44 0.08 2.18
C PRO A 144 9.20 0.02 3.11
N PHE A 145 8.17 0.79 2.77
CA PHE A 145 6.90 0.77 3.50
C PHE A 145 6.17 -0.58 3.41
N LEU A 146 6.13 -1.20 2.23
CA LEU A 146 5.49 -2.50 2.05
C LEU A 146 6.21 -3.61 2.85
N VAL A 147 7.53 -3.53 2.99
CA VAL A 147 8.34 -4.44 3.81
C VAL A 147 8.06 -4.23 5.30
N ASP A 148 7.93 -2.98 5.74
CA ASP A 148 7.58 -2.66 7.13
C ASP A 148 6.17 -3.18 7.52
N LEU A 149 5.23 -3.18 6.56
CA LEU A 149 3.94 -3.84 6.71
C LEU A 149 4.06 -5.36 6.79
N GLN A 150 4.98 -5.94 6.01
CA GLN A 150 5.19 -7.39 5.91
C GLN A 150 5.76 -8.01 7.20
N ASP A 151 6.65 -7.29 7.90
CA ASP A 151 7.21 -7.73 9.19
C ASP A 151 6.16 -7.65 10.33
N CYS A 152 4.97 -7.12 10.05
CA CYS A 152 3.86 -6.97 11.00
C CYS A 152 4.16 -6.20 12.29
N THR A 153 5.36 -5.66 12.43
CA THR A 153 5.76 -4.77 13.52
C THR A 153 4.83 -3.56 13.59
N PHE A 154 4.56 -2.92 12.44
CA PHE A 154 3.62 -1.80 12.35
C PHE A 154 2.20 -2.17 12.84
N VAL A 155 1.69 -3.31 12.40
CA VAL A 155 0.33 -3.75 12.74
C VAL A 155 0.25 -4.17 14.20
N ARG A 156 1.27 -4.83 14.72
CA ARG A 156 1.37 -5.25 16.13
C ARG A 156 1.43 -4.05 17.06
N GLU A 157 2.22 -3.04 16.74
CA GLU A 157 2.28 -1.79 17.51
C GLU A 157 0.94 -1.07 17.48
N THR A 158 0.33 -0.94 16.31
CA THR A 158 -0.97 -0.28 16.15
C THR A 158 -2.07 -0.98 16.95
N PHE A 159 -2.17 -2.31 16.89
CA PHE A 159 -3.17 -3.04 17.67
C PHE A 159 -2.89 -3.03 19.17
N THR A 160 -1.62 -3.02 19.56
CA THR A 160 -1.23 -2.86 20.97
C THR A 160 -1.69 -1.50 21.49
N ASP A 161 -1.48 -0.44 20.71
CA ASP A 161 -1.89 0.91 21.08
C ASP A 161 -3.41 1.05 21.15
N ILE A 162 -4.12 0.51 20.16
CA ILE A 162 -5.58 0.48 20.14
C ILE A 162 -6.13 -0.26 21.36
N SER A 163 -5.55 -1.42 21.67
CA SER A 163 -5.97 -2.23 22.81
C SER A 163 -5.73 -1.51 24.14
N ASN A 164 -4.58 -0.87 24.31
CA ASN A 164 -4.26 -0.20 25.56
C ASN A 164 -5.02 1.11 25.75
N GLN A 165 -5.23 1.89 24.68
CA GLN A 165 -5.84 3.23 24.79
C GLN A 165 -7.37 3.20 24.70
N TYR A 166 -7.95 2.42 23.79
CA TYR A 166 -9.37 2.56 23.45
C TYR A 166 -10.26 1.44 24.00
N CYS A 167 -9.76 0.20 24.08
CA CYS A 167 -10.55 -0.93 24.58
C CYS A 167 -11.00 -0.80 26.06
N PRO A 168 -10.23 -0.22 27.01
CA PRO A 168 -10.66 -0.12 28.39
C PRO A 168 -11.90 0.78 28.56
N GLY A 169 -11.93 1.91 27.86
CA GLY A 169 -13.07 2.82 27.82
C GLY A 169 -14.30 2.13 27.23
N LEU A 170 -14.13 1.52 26.06
CA LEU A 170 -15.20 0.80 25.37
C LEU A 170 -15.78 -0.34 26.23
N ARG A 171 -14.92 -1.10 26.93
CA ARG A 171 -15.35 -2.17 27.85
C ARG A 171 -16.11 -1.64 29.06
N ARG A 172 -15.71 -0.48 29.59
CA ARG A 172 -16.40 0.17 30.70
C ARG A 172 -17.79 0.64 30.29
N ASP A 173 -17.88 1.32 29.15
CA ASP A 173 -19.13 1.91 28.66
C ASP A 173 -20.12 0.84 28.22
N SER A 174 -19.65 -0.19 27.51
CA SER A 174 -20.49 -1.35 27.15
C SER A 174 -21.03 -2.08 28.39
N LYS A 175 -20.23 -2.21 29.45
CA LYS A 175 -20.70 -2.79 30.72
C LYS A 175 -21.78 -1.93 31.38
N LEU A 176 -21.65 -0.60 31.34
CA LEU A 176 -22.67 0.32 31.86
C LEU A 176 -23.98 0.22 31.07
N ILE A 177 -23.90 0.17 29.73
CA ILE A 177 -25.06 -0.01 28.86
C ILE A 177 -25.73 -1.36 29.15
N TYR A 178 -24.96 -2.44 29.29
CA TYR A 178 -25.49 -3.76 29.61
C TYR A 178 -26.23 -3.77 30.96
N VAL A 179 -25.63 -3.18 32.00
CA VAL A 179 -26.29 -3.04 33.31
C VAL A 179 -27.58 -2.23 33.19
N GLY A 180 -27.57 -1.12 32.44
CA GLY A 180 -28.77 -0.34 32.16
C GLY A 180 -29.87 -1.15 31.47
N LEU A 181 -29.50 -1.94 30.46
CA LEU A 181 -30.43 -2.79 29.72
C LEU A 181 -31.06 -3.87 30.61
N VAL A 182 -30.26 -4.49 31.49
CA VAL A 182 -30.74 -5.48 32.48
C VAL A 182 -31.71 -4.83 33.47
N MET A 183 -31.39 -3.64 33.97
CA MET A 183 -32.27 -2.91 34.91
C MET A 183 -33.62 -2.56 34.28
N VAL A 184 -33.62 -2.10 33.02
CA VAL A 184 -34.86 -1.80 32.28
C VAL A 184 -35.68 -3.07 32.05
N SER A 185 -35.04 -4.19 31.67
CA SER A 185 -35.77 -5.45 31.42
C SER A 185 -36.44 -5.98 32.70
N VAL A 186 -35.74 -5.91 33.84
CA VAL A 186 -36.28 -6.29 35.14
C VAL A 186 -37.46 -5.39 35.54
N GLY A 187 -37.34 -4.07 35.33
CA GLY A 187 -38.42 -3.12 35.60
C GLY A 187 -39.68 -3.39 34.76
N VAL A 188 -39.51 -3.67 33.46
CA VAL A 188 -40.62 -4.04 32.58
C VAL A 188 -41.27 -5.35 33.02
N MET A 189 -40.49 -6.38 33.35
CA MET A 189 -41.05 -7.64 33.84
C MET A 189 -41.84 -7.46 35.15
N LEU A 190 -41.33 -6.70 36.11
CA LEU A 190 -42.02 -6.43 37.37
C LEU A 190 -43.31 -5.62 37.15
N SER A 191 -43.26 -4.60 36.31
CA SER A 191 -44.46 -3.78 36.00
C SER A 191 -45.55 -4.61 35.30
N LEU A 192 -45.18 -5.52 34.40
CA LEU A 192 -46.12 -6.48 33.79
C LEU A 192 -46.74 -7.42 34.83
N ILE A 193 -45.93 -7.98 35.76
CA ILE A 193 -46.43 -8.85 36.83
C ILE A 193 -47.41 -8.11 37.73
N LEU A 194 -47.05 -6.91 38.18
CA LEU A 194 -47.93 -6.07 39.00
C LEU A 194 -49.23 -5.71 38.27
N TRP A 195 -49.15 -5.43 36.97
CA TRP A 195 -50.32 -5.13 36.15
C TRP A 195 -51.28 -6.33 36.04
N VAL A 196 -50.74 -7.54 35.86
CA VAL A 196 -51.53 -8.78 35.84
C VAL A 196 -52.23 -9.03 37.18
N ILE A 197 -51.53 -8.86 38.30
CA ILE A 197 -52.09 -9.01 39.64
C ILE A 197 -53.22 -8.00 39.86
N TYR A 198 -52.97 -6.73 39.56
CA TYR A 198 -53.96 -5.66 39.69
C TYR A 198 -55.20 -5.91 38.81
N ALA A 199 -55.01 -6.31 37.55
CA ALA A 199 -56.11 -6.63 36.64
C ALA A 199 -56.96 -7.81 37.16
N ARG A 200 -56.31 -8.83 37.73
CA ARG A 200 -56.99 -9.98 38.35
C ARG A 200 -57.80 -9.57 39.56
N GLU A 201 -57.23 -8.79 40.48
CA GLU A 201 -57.94 -8.31 41.67
C GLU A 201 -59.11 -7.40 41.31
N ARG A 202 -58.93 -6.49 40.34
CA ARG A 202 -60.01 -5.64 39.81
C ARG A 202 -61.14 -6.49 39.24
N ARG A 203 -60.84 -7.56 38.48
CA ARG A 203 -61.85 -8.51 37.99
C ARG A 203 -62.60 -9.17 39.14
N HIS A 204 -61.90 -9.69 40.15
CA HIS A 204 -62.53 -10.31 41.33
C HIS A 204 -63.46 -9.36 42.07
N ARG A 205 -63.08 -8.07 42.24
CA ARG A 205 -63.94 -7.04 42.87
C ARG A 205 -65.19 -6.72 42.05
N VAL A 206 -65.13 -6.79 40.72
CA VAL A 206 -66.32 -6.57 39.87
C VAL A 206 -67.27 -7.77 39.96
N TYR A 207 -66.76 -9.01 39.89
CA TYR A 207 -67.59 -10.21 39.99
C TYR A 207 -68.27 -10.36 41.36
N THR A 208 -67.58 -10.05 42.46
CA THR A 208 -68.18 -10.11 43.82
C THR A 208 -69.30 -9.09 44.01
N LYS A 209 -69.20 -7.91 43.37
CA LYS A 209 -70.27 -6.90 43.39
C LYS A 209 -71.50 -7.27 42.55
N GLN A 210 -71.36 -8.12 41.53
CA GLN A 210 -72.50 -8.61 40.73
C GLN A 210 -73.27 -9.76 41.41
N PHE A 211 -72.67 -10.44 42.40
CA PHE A 211 -73.31 -11.54 43.15
C PHE A 211 -73.96 -11.08 44.47
N THR A 212 -73.84 -9.80 44.84
CA THR A 212 -74.37 -9.23 46.11
C THR A 212 -75.39 -8.11 45.91
N GLY A 213 -75.88 -7.89 44.70
CA GLY A 213 -77.02 -7.02 44.39
C GLY A 213 -78.13 -7.82 43.74
#